data_AF-A0A3B8IS24-F1
#
_entry.id   AF-A0A3B8IS24-F1
#
_cell.length_a   1.000
_cell.length_b   1.000
_cell.length_c   1.000
_cell.angle_alpha   90.00
_cell.angle_beta   90.00
_cell.angle_gamma   90.00
#
_symmetry.space_group_name_H-M   'P 1'
#
loop_
_entity.id
_entity.type
_entity.pdbx_description
1 polymer ?
#
loop_
_entity_poly.entity_id
_entity_poly.type
_entity_poly.pdbx_seq_one_letter_code
_entity_poly.pdbx_strand_id
1 'polypeptide(L)'
;MSERHTYEMGLVGNCSYLGYINKDTNVDWMCWPRFDSSFVFGGLLDDEKGGEFSIRPRDTDFTSHQYYIQNTNVLCTEITTEKGSYRVTDFAPRFFQHDRYYKPLMLVRKIEPIQGEVQVRVRCRPTGDYGEITPNTYQGSNHIQYQGLERSLRLTTNISLSYIAEDQFFVLNEAKYLVLTFGQPMEASLAGTVEEFQKKTVNYWRKWAKSTSIGSFYQSAVIRSALVLKIHQYEDTGAIIAAGTTSLPESPGS
;
A
#
# COMPACT_ATOMS: atom_id res chain seq x y z
N MET A 1 -27.18 -18.20 11.44
CA MET A 1 -25.72 -18.20 11.26
C MET A 1 -25.28 -16.77 11.45
N SER A 2 -24.48 -16.46 12.48
CA SER A 2 -23.95 -15.10 12.64
C SER A 2 -23.12 -14.77 11.41
N GLU A 3 -23.32 -13.59 10.82
CA GLU A 3 -22.45 -13.11 9.75
C GLU A 3 -21.01 -13.17 10.25
N ARG A 4 -20.17 -13.94 9.53
CA ARG A 4 -18.75 -14.04 9.86
C ARG A 4 -18.16 -12.65 9.63
N HIS A 5 -17.58 -12.07 10.68
CA HIS A 5 -16.90 -10.78 10.53
C HIS A 5 -15.77 -10.93 9.50
N THR A 6 -15.86 -10.18 8.41
CA THR A 6 -14.82 -10.13 7.39
C THR A 6 -14.24 -8.73 7.36
N TYR A 7 -12.94 -8.63 7.64
CA TYR A 7 -12.20 -7.41 7.41
C TYR A 7 -12.11 -7.14 5.90
N GLU A 8 -12.72 -6.07 5.44
CA GLU A 8 -12.79 -5.71 4.02
C GLU A 8 -11.53 -4.98 3.54
N MET A 9 -10.37 -5.63 3.71
CA MET A 9 -9.05 -5.08 3.39
C MET A 9 -8.31 -5.92 2.33
N GLY A 10 -7.55 -5.22 1.49
CA GLY A 10 -6.58 -5.79 0.57
C GLY A 10 -5.20 -5.85 1.20
N LEU A 11 -4.36 -6.74 0.70
CA LEU A 11 -3.02 -6.99 1.22
C LEU A 11 -1.98 -6.69 0.13
N VAL A 12 -0.98 -5.90 0.48
CA VAL A 12 0.17 -5.60 -0.39
C VAL A 12 1.46 -5.97 0.33
N GLY A 13 2.48 -6.42 -0.39
CA GLY A 13 3.76 -6.81 0.21
C GLY A 13 4.73 -7.42 -0.79
N ASN A 14 6.00 -7.51 -0.40
CA ASN A 14 7.08 -8.00 -1.26
C ASN A 14 8.00 -9.05 -0.60
N CYS A 15 7.49 -9.75 0.42
CA CYS A 15 8.21 -10.73 1.25
C CYS A 15 9.28 -10.12 2.18
N SER A 16 9.41 -8.79 2.23
CA SER A 16 10.18 -8.08 3.27
C SER A 16 9.28 -7.38 4.29
N TYR A 17 8.09 -6.97 3.83
CA TYR A 17 7.03 -6.40 4.66
C TYR A 17 5.67 -6.67 4.00
N LEU A 18 4.60 -6.33 4.71
CA LEU A 18 3.24 -6.29 4.20
C LEU A 18 2.48 -5.09 4.76
N GLY A 19 1.39 -4.72 4.10
CA GLY A 19 0.44 -3.73 4.59
C GLY A 19 -0.99 -4.05 4.17
N TYR A 20 -1.95 -3.63 4.98
CA TYR A 20 -3.38 -3.79 4.77
C TYR A 20 -3.98 -2.47 4.29
N ILE A 21 -4.73 -2.54 3.20
CA ILE A 21 -5.32 -1.39 2.52
C ILE A 21 -6.84 -1.53 2.57
N ASN A 22 -7.50 -0.58 3.21
CA ASN A 22 -8.94 -0.54 3.30
C ASN A 22 -9.57 -0.13 1.96
N LYS A 23 -10.86 -0.42 1.79
CA LYS A 23 -11.68 -0.07 0.63
C LYS A 23 -11.83 1.43 0.42
N ASP A 24 -11.60 2.26 1.43
CA ASP A 24 -11.52 3.72 1.31
C ASP A 24 -10.12 4.23 0.93
N THR A 25 -9.20 3.30 0.62
CA THR A 25 -7.79 3.50 0.28
C THR A 25 -6.87 3.90 1.44
N ASN A 26 -7.30 3.84 2.71
CA ASN A 26 -6.37 4.02 3.81
C ASN A 26 -5.41 2.82 3.95
N VAL A 27 -4.16 3.07 4.34
CA VAL A 27 -3.26 2.03 4.83
C VAL A 27 -3.55 1.85 6.32
N ASP A 28 -4.37 0.86 6.67
CA ASP A 28 -4.82 0.65 8.06
C ASP A 28 -3.76 -0.03 8.92
N TRP A 29 -2.87 -0.81 8.29
CA TRP A 29 -1.78 -1.49 8.98
C TRP A 29 -0.56 -1.65 8.08
N MET A 30 0.62 -1.25 8.55
CA MET A 30 1.89 -1.53 7.90
C MET A 30 3.04 -1.37 8.90
N CYS A 31 3.84 -2.42 9.06
CA CYS A 31 5.06 -2.39 9.86
C CYS A 31 6.28 -2.21 8.98
N TRP A 32 7.23 -1.39 9.44
CA TRP A 32 8.54 -1.24 8.81
C TRP A 32 9.63 -1.06 9.87
N PRO A 33 10.87 -1.53 9.59
CA PRO A 33 11.32 -2.15 8.34
C PRO A 33 10.96 -3.62 8.16
N ARG A 34 10.52 -4.32 9.20
CA ARG A 34 10.21 -5.76 9.18
C ARG A 34 8.77 -6.02 9.65
N PHE A 35 8.33 -7.27 9.53
CA PHE A 35 7.02 -7.72 10.03
C PHE A 35 6.85 -7.57 11.55
N ASP A 36 7.93 -7.68 12.31
CA ASP A 36 7.97 -7.58 13.78
C ASP A 36 8.33 -6.18 14.30
N SER A 37 8.50 -5.21 13.39
CA SER A 37 8.77 -3.82 13.76
C SER A 37 7.50 -3.11 14.24
N SER A 38 7.68 -1.96 14.90
CA SER A 38 6.60 -1.00 15.12
C SER A 38 5.85 -0.72 13.82
N PHE A 39 4.54 -0.48 13.93
CA PHE A 39 3.80 0.04 12.80
C PHE A 39 4.29 1.46 12.45
N VAL A 40 4.26 1.76 11.15
CA VAL A 40 4.30 3.13 10.61
C VAL A 40 2.89 3.64 10.28
N PHE A 41 1.95 2.71 10.05
CA PHE A 41 0.52 2.94 10.02
C PHE A 41 -0.16 1.81 10.80
N GLY A 42 -0.98 2.13 11.79
CA GLY A 42 -1.57 1.19 12.76
C GLY A 42 -2.98 1.59 13.17
N GLY A 43 -3.76 2.15 12.25
CA GLY A 43 -5.15 2.55 12.48
C GLY A 43 -6.04 1.43 13.03
N LEU A 44 -5.69 0.16 12.76
CA LEU A 44 -6.40 -0.97 13.36
C LEU A 44 -6.28 -1.09 14.88
N LEU A 45 -5.23 -0.51 15.49
CA LEU A 45 -5.05 -0.48 16.95
C LEU A 45 -5.56 0.83 17.54
N ASP A 46 -5.33 1.95 16.87
CA ASP A 46 -5.70 3.27 17.35
C ASP A 46 -5.89 4.22 16.15
N ASP A 47 -7.10 4.73 15.95
CA ASP A 47 -7.43 5.63 14.83
C ASP A 47 -6.75 7.01 14.96
N GLU A 48 -6.36 7.42 16.17
CA GLU A 48 -5.75 8.73 16.42
C GLU A 48 -4.21 8.66 16.37
N LYS A 49 -3.63 7.64 17.01
CA LYS A 49 -2.17 7.43 17.11
C LYS A 49 -1.60 6.55 16.01
N GLY A 50 -2.44 5.80 15.31
CA GLY A 50 -2.05 4.85 14.27
C GLY A 50 -1.44 5.52 13.04
N GLY A 51 -1.54 6.84 12.89
CA GLY A 51 -1.14 7.51 11.66
C GLY A 51 -2.12 7.26 10.51
N GLU A 52 -1.88 7.90 9.36
CA GLU A 52 -2.81 7.85 8.23
C GLU A 52 -2.05 7.86 6.90
N PHE A 53 -2.43 6.99 5.97
CA PHE A 53 -2.05 7.13 4.57
C PHE A 53 -3.25 6.86 3.68
N SER A 54 -4.03 7.91 3.40
CA SER A 54 -5.33 7.82 2.73
C SER A 54 -5.37 8.64 1.43
N ILE A 55 -6.20 8.19 0.48
CA ILE A 55 -6.44 8.83 -0.83
C ILE A 55 -7.96 8.91 -1.03
N ARG A 56 -8.60 9.86 -0.37
CA ARG A 56 -10.07 9.93 -0.28
C ARG A 56 -10.67 10.98 -1.22
N PRO A 57 -11.87 10.76 -1.78
CA PRO A 57 -12.58 11.79 -2.53
C PRO A 57 -13.06 12.90 -1.61
N ARG A 58 -13.42 14.05 -2.19
CA ARG A 58 -14.10 15.13 -1.46
C ARG A 58 -15.52 14.76 -1.06
N ASP A 59 -16.22 14.03 -1.92
CA ASP A 59 -17.59 13.59 -1.65
C ASP A 59 -17.56 12.49 -0.58
N THR A 60 -18.34 12.64 0.49
CA THR A 60 -18.41 11.65 1.59
C THR A 60 -19.13 10.38 1.18
N ASP A 61 -20.07 10.51 0.25
CA ASP A 61 -20.82 9.39 -0.29
C ASP A 61 -20.11 8.87 -1.54
N PHE A 62 -19.44 7.73 -1.39
CA PHE A 62 -18.77 7.04 -2.49
C PHE A 62 -18.90 5.53 -2.34
N THR A 63 -18.77 4.82 -3.46
CA THR A 63 -18.69 3.37 -3.47
C THR A 63 -17.27 2.94 -3.85
N SER A 64 -16.83 1.81 -3.31
CA SER A 64 -15.51 1.25 -3.56
C SER A 64 -15.59 -0.16 -4.13
N HIS A 65 -14.74 -0.44 -5.11
CA HIS A 65 -14.55 -1.77 -5.67
C HIS A 65 -13.06 -2.12 -5.65
N GLN A 66 -12.70 -3.07 -4.79
CA GLN A 66 -11.31 -3.47 -4.60
C GLN A 66 -11.05 -4.86 -5.19
N TYR A 67 -10.00 -4.99 -5.98
CA TYR A 67 -9.61 -6.23 -6.65
C TYR A 67 -8.11 -6.27 -6.91
N TYR A 68 -7.57 -7.45 -7.16
CA TYR A 68 -6.17 -7.59 -7.58
C TYR A 68 -6.06 -7.66 -9.10
N ILE A 69 -4.98 -7.10 -9.67
CA ILE A 69 -4.61 -7.45 -11.04
C ILE A 69 -4.44 -8.96 -11.12
N GLN A 70 -5.08 -9.58 -12.11
CA GLN A 70 -5.19 -11.04 -12.23
C GLN A 70 -3.83 -11.75 -12.05
N ASN A 71 -3.82 -12.73 -11.12
CA ASN A 71 -2.67 -13.54 -10.75
C ASN A 71 -1.47 -12.72 -10.23
N THR A 72 -1.73 -11.66 -9.45
CA THR A 72 -0.70 -10.83 -8.81
C THR A 72 -1.04 -10.42 -7.37
N ASN A 73 -0.07 -9.86 -6.65
CA ASN A 73 -0.28 -9.10 -5.40
C ASN A 73 -0.26 -7.57 -5.65
N VAL A 74 -0.73 -7.12 -6.81
CA VAL A 74 -0.94 -5.69 -7.11
C VAL A 74 -2.43 -5.39 -6.92
N LEU A 75 -2.73 -4.52 -5.98
CA LEU A 75 -4.09 -4.19 -5.55
C LEU A 75 -4.59 -2.96 -6.29
N CYS A 76 -5.84 -3.01 -6.74
CA CYS A 76 -6.55 -1.88 -7.33
C CYS A 76 -7.80 -1.61 -6.49
N THR A 77 -8.00 -0.35 -6.11
CA THR A 77 -9.22 0.13 -5.46
C THR A 77 -9.81 1.22 -6.34
N GLU A 78 -10.98 0.97 -6.91
CA GLU A 78 -11.74 1.96 -7.69
C GLU A 78 -12.75 2.64 -6.78
N ILE A 79 -12.73 3.97 -6.77
CA ILE A 79 -13.63 4.82 -5.98
C ILE A 79 -14.53 5.56 -6.95
N THR A 80 -15.84 5.45 -6.74
CA THR A 80 -16.87 6.12 -7.56
C THR A 80 -17.68 7.07 -6.69
N THR A 81 -17.76 8.33 -7.11
CA THR A 81 -18.61 9.38 -6.54
C THR A 81 -19.63 9.83 -7.58
N GLU A 82 -20.54 10.74 -7.20
CA GLU A 82 -21.49 11.35 -8.14
C GLU A 82 -20.81 12.07 -9.31
N LYS A 83 -19.63 12.67 -9.08
CA LYS A 83 -18.93 13.52 -10.07
C LYS A 83 -17.98 12.77 -10.97
N GLY A 84 -17.61 11.54 -10.62
CA GLY A 84 -16.64 10.76 -11.36
C GLY A 84 -16.08 9.58 -10.60
N SER A 85 -15.04 8.96 -11.15
CA SER A 85 -14.34 7.87 -10.49
C SER A 85 -12.84 7.89 -10.77
N TYR A 86 -12.08 7.29 -9.87
CA TYR A 86 -10.64 7.13 -9.98
C TYR A 86 -10.20 5.78 -9.43
N ARG A 87 -9.00 5.35 -9.82
CA ARG A 87 -8.37 4.12 -9.34
C ARG A 87 -7.14 4.46 -8.52
N VAL A 88 -6.97 3.77 -7.40
CA VAL A 88 -5.69 3.67 -6.69
C VAL A 88 -5.12 2.29 -6.94
N THR A 89 -3.90 2.22 -7.48
CA THR A 89 -3.14 0.98 -7.62
C THR A 89 -2.00 0.95 -6.61
N ASP A 90 -2.08 0.03 -5.66
CA ASP A 90 -1.12 -0.16 -4.58
C ASP A 90 -0.26 -1.40 -4.85
N PHE A 91 1.06 -1.24 -4.75
CA PHE A 91 1.98 -2.38 -4.83
C PHE A 91 3.29 -2.13 -4.09
N ALA A 92 3.91 -3.24 -3.66
CA ALA A 92 5.26 -3.29 -3.15
C ALA A 92 6.18 -3.85 -4.26
N PRO A 93 7.20 -3.12 -4.75
CA PRO A 93 8.06 -3.61 -5.81
C PRO A 93 8.74 -4.92 -5.45
N ARG A 94 8.62 -5.91 -6.35
CA ARG A 94 9.29 -7.21 -6.26
C ARG A 94 9.60 -7.75 -7.64
N PHE A 95 10.86 -7.89 -7.99
CA PHE A 95 11.29 -8.49 -9.25
C PHE A 95 12.77 -8.87 -9.22
N PHE A 96 13.23 -9.61 -10.22
CA PHE A 96 14.65 -9.93 -10.37
C PHE A 96 15.37 -8.82 -11.14
N GLN A 97 16.49 -8.34 -10.62
CA GLN A 97 17.31 -7.29 -11.23
C GLN A 97 18.77 -7.44 -10.77
N HIS A 98 19.73 -7.35 -11.70
CA HIS A 98 21.16 -7.48 -11.42
C HIS A 98 21.49 -8.74 -10.59
N ASP A 99 20.99 -9.89 -11.06
CA ASP A 99 21.18 -11.22 -10.47
C ASP A 99 20.70 -11.43 -9.03
N ARG A 100 19.80 -10.56 -8.56
CA ARG A 100 19.19 -10.66 -7.23
C ARG A 100 17.73 -10.22 -7.23
N TYR A 101 17.00 -10.60 -6.19
CA TYR A 101 15.66 -10.06 -5.96
C TYR A 101 15.77 -8.61 -5.48
N TYR A 102 15.18 -7.70 -6.25
CA TYR A 102 14.90 -6.33 -5.85
C TYR A 102 13.56 -6.29 -5.12
N LYS A 103 13.60 -5.96 -3.83
CA LYS A 103 12.47 -5.89 -2.90
C LYS A 103 12.68 -4.77 -1.86
N PRO A 104 12.70 -3.51 -2.28
CA PRO A 104 12.96 -2.39 -1.38
C PRO A 104 11.85 -2.22 -0.34
N LEU A 105 12.15 -1.53 0.77
CA LEU A 105 11.13 -1.02 1.69
C LEU A 105 10.47 0.21 1.06
N MET A 106 9.55 -0.07 0.13
CA MET A 106 8.92 0.92 -0.73
C MET A 106 7.47 0.54 -0.98
N LEU A 107 6.54 1.39 -0.57
CA LEU A 107 5.14 1.32 -0.96
C LEU A 107 4.90 2.29 -2.11
N VAL A 108 4.41 1.78 -3.23
CA VAL A 108 4.04 2.60 -4.40
C VAL A 108 2.52 2.63 -4.52
N ARG A 109 2.00 3.85 -4.66
CA ARG A 109 0.58 4.11 -4.87
C ARG A 109 0.42 5.00 -6.09
N LYS A 110 -0.37 4.55 -7.06
CA LYS A 110 -0.65 5.27 -8.31
C LYS A 110 -2.14 5.63 -8.35
N ILE A 111 -2.46 6.91 -8.53
CA ILE A 111 -3.82 7.44 -8.60
C ILE A 111 -4.11 7.79 -10.05
N GLU A 112 -5.16 7.23 -10.64
CA GLU A 112 -5.53 7.47 -12.04
C GLU A 112 -7.00 7.90 -12.16
N PRO A 113 -7.31 9.01 -12.84
CA PRO A 113 -8.70 9.33 -13.15
C PRO A 113 -9.27 8.28 -14.13
N ILE A 114 -10.52 7.87 -13.93
CA ILE A 114 -11.23 6.95 -14.85
C ILE A 114 -12.25 7.74 -15.69
N GLN A 115 -13.17 8.45 -15.03
CA GLN A 115 -14.21 9.25 -15.68
C GLN A 115 -14.62 10.42 -14.79
N GLY A 116 -15.15 11.47 -15.41
CA GLY A 116 -15.62 12.67 -14.71
C GLY A 116 -14.48 13.48 -14.08
N GLU A 117 -14.86 14.41 -13.21
CA GLU A 117 -13.91 15.28 -12.51
C GLU A 117 -14.01 15.03 -11.01
N VAL A 118 -13.00 14.38 -10.43
CA VAL A 118 -12.97 14.06 -9.01
C VAL A 118 -11.93 14.90 -8.30
N GLN A 119 -12.33 15.48 -7.16
CA GLN A 119 -11.39 16.10 -6.23
C GLN A 119 -10.96 15.07 -5.20
N VAL A 120 -9.64 14.91 -5.04
CA VAL A 120 -9.04 13.94 -4.12
C VAL A 120 -8.15 14.65 -3.12
N ARG A 121 -8.05 14.08 -1.91
CA ARG A 121 -7.10 14.50 -0.88
C ARG A 121 -6.20 13.33 -0.53
N VAL A 122 -4.91 13.61 -0.45
CA VAL A 122 -3.90 12.65 0.01
C VAL A 122 -3.39 13.09 1.37
N ARG A 123 -3.43 12.19 2.34
CA ARG A 123 -2.76 12.36 3.63
C ARG A 123 -1.69 11.31 3.79
N CYS A 124 -0.55 11.69 4.37
CA CYS A 124 0.51 10.76 4.74
C CYS A 124 1.13 11.24 6.05
N ARG A 125 0.79 10.56 7.14
CA ARG A 125 1.15 10.86 8.52
C ARG A 125 1.66 9.58 9.16
N PRO A 126 2.90 9.16 8.84
CA PRO A 126 3.46 7.99 9.48
C PRO A 126 3.76 8.27 10.95
N THR A 127 3.73 7.24 11.77
CA THR A 127 4.14 7.29 13.18
C THR A 127 5.25 6.28 13.46
N GLY A 128 5.78 6.29 14.68
CA GLY A 128 6.75 5.31 15.16
C GLY A 128 6.48 4.93 16.61
N ASP A 129 7.16 3.89 17.07
CA ASP A 129 7.02 3.34 18.43
C ASP A 129 5.55 3.15 18.85
N TYR A 130 4.81 2.42 18.01
CA TYR A 130 3.38 2.14 18.18
C TYR A 130 2.51 3.40 18.38
N GLY A 131 2.87 4.50 17.71
CA GLY A 131 2.11 5.75 17.73
C GLY A 131 2.61 6.77 18.74
N GLU A 132 3.60 6.43 19.59
CA GLU A 132 4.16 7.35 20.59
C GLU A 132 5.13 8.38 19.98
N ILE A 133 5.69 8.08 18.80
CA ILE A 133 6.56 9.00 18.07
C ILE A 133 5.82 9.60 16.88
N THR A 134 5.62 10.92 16.91
CA THR A 134 5.24 11.72 15.75
C THR A 134 6.49 12.30 15.09
N PRO A 135 6.77 12.01 13.82
CA PRO A 135 7.97 12.50 13.16
C PRO A 135 7.87 13.98 12.80
N ASN A 136 9.01 14.66 12.82
CA ASN A 136 9.15 15.98 12.23
C ASN A 136 9.02 15.89 10.71
N THR A 137 8.28 16.81 10.11
CA THR A 137 7.97 16.80 8.68
C THR A 137 8.67 17.95 7.96
N TYR A 138 9.40 17.63 6.90
CA TYR A 138 10.15 18.60 6.09
C TYR A 138 9.78 18.47 4.61
N GLN A 139 9.42 19.59 3.97
CA GLN A 139 9.15 19.62 2.54
C GLN A 139 10.44 19.91 1.76
N GLY A 140 10.75 19.06 0.79
CA GLY A 140 11.75 19.32 -0.24
C GLY A 140 11.11 19.87 -1.52
N SER A 141 11.81 19.82 -2.65
CA SER A 141 11.26 20.32 -3.92
C SER A 141 10.17 19.44 -4.52
N ASN A 142 10.22 18.13 -4.26
CA ASN A 142 9.36 17.11 -4.87
C ASN A 142 9.05 15.93 -3.92
N HIS A 143 9.30 16.14 -2.63
CA HIS A 143 9.13 15.10 -1.61
C HIS A 143 8.86 15.70 -0.23
N ILE A 144 8.29 14.88 0.65
CA ILE A 144 8.16 15.16 2.07
C ILE A 144 9.01 14.14 2.82
N GLN A 145 9.87 14.59 3.72
CA GLN A 145 10.69 13.75 4.58
C GLN A 145 10.11 13.76 6.00
N TYR A 146 10.02 12.58 6.60
CA TYR A 146 9.60 12.40 7.99
C TYR A 146 10.81 11.88 8.79
N GLN A 147 11.26 12.67 9.77
CA GLN A 147 12.45 12.41 10.58
C GLN A 147 12.08 12.20 12.06
N GLY A 148 12.92 11.50 12.82
CA GLY A 148 12.65 11.16 14.23
C GLY A 148 12.15 9.73 14.46
N LEU A 149 11.98 8.96 13.39
CA LEU A 149 11.77 7.50 13.42
C LEU A 149 13.12 6.77 13.44
N GLU A 150 13.12 5.43 13.58
CA GLU A 150 14.34 4.59 13.51
C GLU A 150 15.19 4.90 12.26
N ARG A 151 14.52 5.10 11.12
CA ARG A 151 15.11 5.68 9.90
C ARG A 151 14.13 6.66 9.28
N SER A 152 14.63 7.64 8.55
CA SER A 152 13.77 8.60 7.87
C SER A 152 12.87 7.92 6.84
N LEU A 153 11.61 8.33 6.81
CA LEU A 153 10.70 8.06 5.70
C LEU A 153 10.76 9.20 4.70
N ARG A 154 10.54 8.89 3.42
CA ARG A 154 10.38 9.91 2.37
C ARG A 154 9.22 9.55 1.48
N LEU A 155 8.28 10.49 1.33
CA LEU A 155 7.20 10.45 0.35
C LEU A 155 7.62 11.29 -0.86
N THR A 156 7.83 10.65 -2.01
CA THR A 156 8.15 11.33 -3.28
C THR A 156 6.92 11.33 -4.17
N THR A 157 6.57 12.48 -4.75
CA THR A 157 5.32 12.63 -5.51
C THR A 157 5.36 13.75 -6.56
N ASN A 158 4.47 13.67 -7.56
CA ASN A 158 4.17 14.76 -8.51
C ASN A 158 2.91 15.55 -8.10
N ILE A 159 2.36 15.32 -6.91
CA ILE A 159 1.34 16.17 -6.30
C ILE A 159 2.04 17.40 -5.71
N SER A 160 1.41 18.58 -5.81
CA SER A 160 1.90 19.77 -5.10
C SER A 160 1.96 19.49 -3.60
N LEU A 161 3.13 19.73 -2.99
CA LEU A 161 3.37 19.38 -1.58
C LEU A 161 2.45 20.16 -0.63
N SER A 162 2.04 21.38 -1.00
CA SER A 162 1.06 22.17 -0.25
C SER A 162 -0.27 21.42 -0.11
N TYR A 163 -0.72 20.68 -1.14
CA TYR A 163 -1.96 19.92 -1.03
C TYR A 163 -1.89 18.82 0.03
N ILE A 164 -0.73 18.18 0.19
CA ILE A 164 -0.53 17.11 1.17
C ILE A 164 -0.29 17.69 2.57
N ALA A 165 0.51 18.75 2.68
CA ALA A 165 0.87 19.34 3.96
C ALA A 165 -0.29 20.09 4.64
N GLU A 166 -1.19 20.68 3.85
CA GLU A 166 -2.32 21.47 4.33
C GLU A 166 -3.66 20.71 4.26
N ASP A 167 -3.62 19.39 4.00
CA ASP A 167 -4.82 18.55 3.88
C ASP A 167 -5.85 19.06 2.84
N GLN A 168 -5.38 19.62 1.72
CA GLN A 168 -6.25 20.22 0.72
C GLN A 168 -6.65 19.21 -0.36
N PHE A 169 -7.85 19.42 -0.89
CA PHE A 169 -8.33 18.70 -2.06
C PHE A 169 -7.76 19.32 -3.34
N PHE A 170 -7.46 18.49 -4.33
CA PHE A 170 -7.08 18.93 -5.66
C PHE A 170 -7.83 18.13 -6.74
N VAL A 171 -8.00 18.73 -7.92
CA VAL A 171 -8.63 18.06 -9.07
C VAL A 171 -7.68 17.01 -9.64
N LEU A 172 -8.15 15.77 -9.74
CA LEU A 172 -7.39 14.67 -10.36
C LEU A 172 -7.59 14.69 -11.88
N ASN A 173 -6.69 15.37 -12.59
CA ASN A 173 -6.72 15.53 -14.05
C ASN A 173 -5.74 14.61 -14.79
N GLU A 174 -4.74 14.07 -14.10
CA GLU A 174 -3.72 13.18 -14.64
C GLU A 174 -3.27 12.16 -13.58
N ALA A 175 -2.48 11.18 -13.99
CA ALA A 175 -1.93 10.20 -13.07
C ALA A 175 -1.03 10.86 -12.00
N LYS A 176 -1.30 10.55 -10.73
CA LYS A 176 -0.47 10.96 -9.60
C LYS A 176 0.24 9.76 -9.00
N TYR A 177 1.49 9.97 -8.61
CA TYR A 177 2.35 8.92 -8.10
C TYR A 177 2.81 9.27 -6.69
N LEU A 178 2.75 8.30 -5.79
CA LEU A 178 3.18 8.41 -4.40
C LEU A 178 4.13 7.25 -4.13
N VAL A 179 5.38 7.55 -3.80
CA VAL A 179 6.39 6.55 -3.46
C VAL A 179 6.87 6.84 -2.05
N LEU A 180 6.47 5.99 -1.10
CA LEU A 180 6.92 6.05 0.28
C LEU A 180 8.07 5.07 0.49
N THR A 181 9.24 5.56 0.89
CA THR A 181 10.45 4.75 1.12
C THR A 181 10.92 4.84 2.57
N PHE A 182 11.41 3.74 3.12
CA PHE A 182 12.06 3.68 4.43
C PHE A 182 13.59 3.62 4.32
N GLY A 183 14.27 4.63 4.87
CA GLY A 183 15.73 4.76 4.79
C GLY A 183 16.20 5.35 3.47
N GLN A 184 16.58 4.50 2.50
CA GLN A 184 17.17 4.97 1.24
C GLN A 184 16.10 5.53 0.29
N PRO A 185 16.25 6.78 -0.19
CA PRO A 185 15.28 7.39 -1.09
C PRO A 185 15.38 6.85 -2.53
N MET A 186 14.31 7.06 -3.30
CA MET A 186 14.33 6.84 -4.74
C MET A 186 14.90 8.06 -5.47
N GLU A 187 16.12 7.93 -5.99
CA GLU A 187 16.80 8.98 -6.78
C GLU A 187 16.67 8.68 -8.28
N ALA A 188 15.45 8.73 -8.81
CA ALA A 188 15.14 8.47 -10.21
C ALA A 188 13.90 9.23 -10.68
N SER A 189 13.63 9.24 -11.99
CA SER A 189 12.41 9.86 -12.53
C SER A 189 11.17 9.16 -11.97
N LEU A 190 10.28 9.91 -11.31
CA LEU A 190 9.14 9.34 -10.57
C LEU A 190 8.21 8.49 -11.44
N ALA A 191 7.55 9.10 -12.44
CA ALA A 191 6.53 8.42 -13.25
C ALA A 191 7.13 7.21 -14.00
N GLY A 192 8.26 7.41 -14.70
CA GLY A 192 8.93 6.33 -15.44
C GLY A 192 9.34 5.15 -14.56
N THR A 193 9.87 5.42 -13.37
CA THR A 193 10.27 4.36 -12.43
C THR A 193 9.06 3.61 -11.89
N VAL A 194 7.99 4.31 -11.53
CA VAL A 194 6.76 3.68 -11.01
C VAL A 194 6.12 2.77 -12.07
N GLU A 195 5.98 3.24 -13.31
CA GLU A 195 5.43 2.42 -14.41
C GLU A 195 6.30 1.18 -14.69
N GLU A 196 7.62 1.34 -14.72
CA GLU A 196 8.55 0.24 -14.90
C GLU A 196 8.45 -0.78 -13.75
N PHE A 197 8.42 -0.31 -12.50
CA PHE A 197 8.33 -1.15 -11.32
C PHE A 197 7.00 -1.88 -11.25
N GLN A 198 5.89 -1.24 -11.60
CA GLN A 198 4.58 -1.87 -11.69
C GLN A 198 4.60 -3.00 -12.72
N LYS A 199 5.10 -2.73 -13.94
CA LYS A 199 5.22 -3.74 -15.00
C LYS A 199 6.09 -4.92 -14.57
N LYS A 200 7.26 -4.67 -13.98
CA LYS A 200 8.16 -5.72 -13.49
C LYS A 200 7.55 -6.54 -12.36
N THR A 201 6.83 -5.90 -11.44
CA THR A 201 6.16 -6.55 -10.31
C THR A 201 5.00 -7.43 -10.77
N VAL A 202 4.15 -6.95 -11.69
CA VAL A 202 3.10 -7.76 -12.33
C VAL A 202 3.69 -8.99 -13.01
N ASN A 203 4.76 -8.80 -13.78
CA ASN A 203 5.43 -9.90 -14.48
C ASN A 203 6.04 -10.92 -13.50
N TYR A 204 6.64 -10.45 -12.40
CA TYR A 204 7.17 -11.33 -11.36
C TYR A 204 6.07 -12.23 -10.79
N TRP A 205 4.95 -11.66 -10.34
CA TRP A 205 3.89 -12.43 -9.71
C TRP A 205 3.23 -13.42 -10.67
N ARG A 206 3.00 -13.02 -11.92
CA ARG A 206 2.46 -13.93 -12.95
C ARG A 206 3.41 -15.08 -13.26
N LYS A 207 4.73 -14.82 -13.34
CA LYS A 207 5.73 -15.88 -13.52
C LYS A 207 5.76 -16.82 -12.32
N TRP A 208 5.70 -16.27 -11.10
CA TRP A 208 5.66 -17.06 -9.88
C TRP A 208 4.41 -17.95 -9.83
N ALA A 209 3.22 -17.39 -10.07
CA ALA A 209 1.96 -18.14 -10.10
C ALA A 209 1.90 -19.19 -11.23
N LYS A 210 2.64 -18.99 -12.33
CA LYS A 210 2.78 -20.00 -13.39
C LYS A 210 3.74 -21.13 -13.02
N SER A 211 4.71 -20.85 -12.15
CA SER A 211 5.71 -21.84 -11.71
C SER A 211 5.18 -22.79 -10.64
N THR A 212 4.02 -22.51 -10.04
CA THR A 212 3.37 -23.36 -9.05
C THR A 212 2.49 -24.42 -9.73
N SER A 213 2.57 -25.66 -9.26
CA SER A 213 1.73 -26.77 -9.73
C SER A 213 0.31 -26.64 -9.20
N ILE A 214 -0.50 -25.77 -9.81
CA ILE A 214 -1.90 -25.53 -9.42
C ILE A 214 -2.84 -26.31 -10.34
N GLY A 215 -3.64 -27.19 -9.76
CA GLY A 215 -4.68 -27.93 -10.48
C GLY A 215 -5.77 -27.02 -11.06
N SER A 216 -6.62 -27.57 -11.92
CA SER A 216 -7.73 -26.82 -12.56
C SER A 216 -8.92 -26.56 -11.63
N PHE A 217 -9.03 -27.31 -10.52
CA PHE A 217 -10.14 -27.19 -9.58
C PHE A 217 -9.98 -25.97 -8.66
N TYR A 218 -11.00 -25.11 -8.59
CA TYR A 218 -10.99 -23.83 -7.87
C TYR A 218 -9.74 -22.97 -8.12
N GLN A 219 -9.20 -23.02 -9.34
CA GLN A 219 -7.88 -22.47 -9.66
C GLN A 219 -7.71 -21.01 -9.23
N SER A 220 -8.71 -20.14 -9.45
CA SER A 220 -8.65 -18.73 -9.04
C SER A 220 -8.46 -18.56 -7.53
N ALA A 221 -9.18 -19.34 -6.72
CA ALA A 221 -9.07 -19.30 -5.26
C ALA A 221 -7.71 -19.85 -4.81
N VAL A 222 -7.26 -20.96 -5.38
CA VAL A 222 -5.95 -21.56 -5.06
C VAL A 222 -4.80 -20.62 -5.40
N ILE A 223 -4.82 -19.97 -6.58
CA ILE A 223 -3.82 -18.96 -6.96
C ILE A 223 -3.83 -17.80 -5.97
N ARG A 224 -5.01 -17.28 -5.61
CA ARG A 224 -5.12 -16.16 -4.67
C ARG A 224 -4.52 -16.51 -3.31
N SER A 225 -4.89 -17.67 -2.75
CA SER A 225 -4.35 -18.18 -1.48
C SER A 225 -2.84 -18.40 -1.55
N ALA A 226 -2.34 -19.00 -2.63
CA ALA A 226 -0.90 -19.22 -2.80
C ALA A 226 -0.12 -17.90 -2.86
N LEU A 227 -0.62 -16.90 -3.58
CA LEU A 227 0.00 -15.57 -3.64
C LEU A 227 0.01 -14.86 -2.30
N VAL A 228 -1.05 -15.00 -1.50
CA VAL A 228 -1.13 -14.48 -0.12
C VAL A 228 -0.11 -15.18 0.77
N LEU A 229 -0.05 -16.51 0.76
CA LEU A 229 0.93 -17.29 1.51
C LEU A 229 2.37 -16.90 1.12
N LYS A 230 2.64 -16.64 -0.16
CA LYS A 230 3.96 -16.22 -0.62
C LYS A 230 4.40 -14.88 -0.03
N ILE A 231 3.51 -13.90 0.14
CA ILE A 231 3.86 -12.60 0.75
C ILE A 231 3.97 -12.65 2.27
N HIS A 232 3.45 -13.69 2.92
CA HIS A 232 3.69 -13.99 4.34
C HIS A 232 5.05 -14.65 4.59
N GLN A 233 5.73 -15.09 3.53
CA GLN A 233 7.09 -15.60 3.65
C GLN A 233 8.07 -14.43 3.85
N TYR A 234 8.81 -14.44 4.95
CA TYR A 234 9.95 -13.56 5.14
C TYR A 234 11.12 -14.06 4.31
N GLU A 235 11.60 -13.25 3.37
CA GLU A 235 12.54 -13.78 2.39
C GLU A 235 13.91 -14.14 2.96
N ASP A 236 14.41 -13.40 3.95
CA ASP A 236 15.79 -13.59 4.41
C ASP A 236 15.98 -14.94 5.12
N THR A 237 14.92 -15.48 5.74
CA THR A 237 14.96 -16.77 6.44
C THR A 237 14.10 -17.85 5.79
N GLY A 238 13.17 -17.46 4.92
CA GLY A 238 12.14 -18.34 4.36
C GLY A 238 11.00 -18.68 5.33
N ALA A 239 11.02 -18.17 6.57
CA ALA A 239 9.98 -18.40 7.55
C ALA A 239 8.63 -17.81 7.09
N ILE A 240 7.52 -18.46 7.45
CA ILE A 240 6.17 -17.98 7.19
C ILE A 240 5.64 -17.36 8.47
N ILE A 241 5.25 -16.10 8.43
CA ILE A 241 4.58 -15.44 9.56
C ILE A 241 3.15 -15.98 9.70
N ALA A 242 2.67 -16.14 10.93
CA ALA A 242 1.34 -16.67 11.19
C ALA A 242 0.22 -15.72 10.76
N ALA A 243 0.44 -14.41 10.91
CA ALA A 243 -0.46 -13.35 10.49
C ALA A 243 0.35 -12.09 10.16
N GLY A 244 -0.19 -11.22 9.29
CA GLY A 244 0.45 -9.95 8.96
C GLY A 244 0.27 -8.84 10.00
N THR A 245 -0.64 -9.03 10.93
CA THR A 245 -0.89 -8.14 12.06
C THR A 245 -0.48 -8.85 13.33
N THR A 246 0.33 -8.20 14.15
CA THR A 246 0.46 -8.61 15.54
C THR A 246 -0.87 -8.29 16.23
N SER A 247 -1.49 -9.28 16.88
CA SER A 247 -2.62 -9.06 17.79
C SER A 247 -3.94 -8.52 17.23
N LEU A 248 -4.25 -8.64 15.93
CA LEU A 248 -5.66 -8.49 15.52
C LEU A 248 -6.45 -9.67 16.05
N PRO A 249 -7.49 -9.43 16.87
CA PRO A 249 -8.38 -10.50 17.30
C PRO A 249 -9.17 -11.07 16.12
N GLU A 250 -9.60 -12.33 16.25
CA GLU A 250 -10.50 -12.96 15.27
C GLU A 250 -11.86 -12.23 15.16
N SER A 251 -12.23 -11.45 16.19
CA SER A 251 -13.45 -10.63 16.27
C SER A 251 -13.16 -9.24 16.85
N PRO A 252 -13.79 -8.16 16.38
CA PRO A 252 -13.65 -6.83 16.98
C PRO A 252 -13.92 -6.85 18.50
N GLY A 253 -12.99 -6.31 19.29
CA GLY A 253 -13.14 -6.13 20.74
C GLY A 253 -12.94 -7.38 21.62
N SER A 254 -12.40 -8.48 21.09
CA SER A 254 -12.02 -9.67 21.89
C SER A 254 -10.57 -9.63 22.39
#